data_AF-A0A358HY24-F1
#
_entry.id   AF-A0A358HY24-F1
#
_cell.length_a   1.000
_cell.length_b   1.000
_cell.length_c   1.000
_cell.angle_alpha   90.00
_cell.angle_beta   90.00
_cell.angle_gamma   90.00
#
_symmetry.space_group_name_H-M   'P 1'
#
loop_
_entity.id
_entity.type
_entity.pdbx_description
1 polymer ?
#
loop_
_entity_poly.entity_id
_entity_poly.type
_entity_poly.pdbx_seq_one_letter_code
_entity_poly.pdbx_strand_id
1 'polypeptide(L)' 'RSTTDKRVVNTVLTDAGREILSTAPTMLHEEFISQFEALPDWEKTQLLTSMQRVAFMMDAEKIDAAPILDLRSDPTR' A
#
# COMPACT_ATOMS: atom_id res chain seq x y z
N ARG A 1 0.94 -19.01 -16.08
CA ARG A 1 -0.13 -19.03 -17.11
C ARG A 1 -1.27 -19.92 -16.61
N SER A 2 -2.51 -19.42 -16.58
CA SER A 2 -3.66 -20.21 -16.16
C SER A 2 -3.94 -21.33 -17.17
N THR A 3 -4.32 -22.52 -16.68
CA THR A 3 -4.67 -23.67 -17.52
C THR A 3 -6.07 -23.55 -18.12
N THR A 4 -6.92 -22.69 -17.55
CA THR A 4 -8.32 -22.51 -17.95
C THR A 4 -8.51 -21.39 -18.97
N ASP A 5 -7.67 -20.35 -18.91
CA ASP A 5 -7.65 -19.28 -19.92
C ASP A 5 -6.21 -18.85 -20.21
N LYS A 6 -5.80 -19.01 -21.47
CA LYS A 6 -4.44 -18.73 -21.95
C LYS A 6 -4.11 -17.23 -22.00
N ARG A 7 -5.11 -16.35 -21.83
CA ARG A 7 -4.95 -14.90 -21.70
C ARG A 7 -4.64 -14.46 -20.27
N VAL A 8 -4.84 -15.33 -19.28
CA VAL A 8 -4.61 -15.01 -17.86
C VAL A 8 -3.21 -15.43 -17.44
N VAL A 9 -2.41 -14.44 -17.03
CA VAL A 9 -1.06 -14.64 -16.48
C VAL A 9 -1.12 -14.41 -14.98
N ASN A 10 -1.13 -15.50 -14.21
CA ASN A 10 -0.97 -15.43 -12.77
C ASN A 10 0.50 -15.11 -12.47
N THR A 11 0.76 -13.91 -11.96
CA THR A 11 2.05 -13.54 -11.39
C THR A 11 2.14 -14.13 -9.98
N VAL A 12 3.27 -14.74 -9.68
CA VAL A 12 3.58 -15.26 -8.35
C VAL A 12 4.90 -14.65 -7.93
N LEU A 13 4.98 -14.28 -6.66
CA LEU A 13 6.18 -13.71 -6.09
C LEU A 13 7.31 -14.75 -6.14
N THR A 14 8.46 -14.35 -6.67
CA THR A 14 9.68 -15.18 -6.68
C THR A 14 10.22 -15.31 -5.26
N ASP A 15 11.09 -16.30 -5.01
CA ASP A 15 11.69 -16.48 -3.70
C ASP A 15 12.51 -15.26 -3.26
N ALA A 16 13.26 -14.64 -4.19
CA ALA A 16 13.93 -13.37 -3.97
C ALA A 16 12.94 -12.22 -3.66
N GLY A 17 11.78 -12.19 -4.33
CA GLY A 17 10.73 -11.21 -4.04
C GLY A 17 10.13 -11.37 -2.64
N ARG A 18 10.04 -12.60 -2.13
CA ARG A 18 9.59 -12.88 -0.74
C ARG A 18 10.59 -12.38 0.29
N GLU A 19 11.88 -12.53 0.01
CA GLU A 19 12.96 -12.06 0.90
C GLU A 19 13.06 -10.52 0.94
N ILE A 20 12.81 -9.86 -0.19
CA ILE A 20 12.73 -8.40 -0.23
C ILE A 20 11.48 -7.91 0.53
N LEU A 21 10.35 -8.61 0.40
CA LEU A 21 9.13 -8.26 1.14
C LEU A 21 9.26 -8.46 2.66
N SER A 22 10.06 -9.44 3.11
CA SER A 22 10.30 -9.65 4.55
C SER A 22 11.24 -8.61 5.17
N THR A 23 12.09 -8.01 4.35
CA THR A 23 13.05 -6.97 4.75
C THR A 23 12.57 -5.55 4.42
N ALA A 24 11.42 -5.44 3.76
CA ALA A 24 10.84 -4.16 3.37
C ALA A 24 10.55 -3.33 4.63
N PRO A 25 10.99 -2.06 4.67
CA PRO A 25 10.70 -1.17 5.78
C PRO A 25 9.19 -0.94 5.90
N THR A 26 8.74 -0.56 7.09
CA THR A 26 7.33 -0.20 7.30
C THR A 26 6.98 0.95 6.35
N MET A 27 6.00 0.74 5.47
CA MET A 27 5.56 1.81 4.55
C MET A 27 4.94 2.99 5.30
N LEU A 28 4.50 2.75 6.54
CA LEU A 28 4.04 3.79 7.45
C LEU A 28 5.22 4.31 8.27
N HIS A 29 5.36 5.63 8.28
CA HIS A 29 6.39 6.32 9.05
C HIS A 29 6.13 6.14 10.55
N GLU A 30 7.16 5.85 11.35
CA GLU A 30 7.02 5.64 12.81
C GLU A 30 6.37 6.84 13.51
N GLU A 31 6.67 8.06 13.06
CA GLU A 31 6.06 9.28 13.58
C GLU A 31 4.54 9.31 13.37
N PHE A 32 4.04 8.81 12.23
CA PHE A 32 2.60 8.71 11.98
C PHE A 32 1.93 7.78 12.97
N ILE A 33 2.56 6.62 13.27
CA ILE A 33 2.02 5.65 14.23
C ILE A 33 1.93 6.30 15.61
N SER A 34 2.99 6.95 16.07
CA SER A 34 3.00 7.62 17.37
C SER A 34 1.94 8.72 17.49
N GLN A 35 1.80 9.57 16.46
CA GLN A 35 0.79 10.62 16.45
C GLN A 35 -0.64 10.05 16.40
N PHE A 36 -0.88 9.02 15.60
CA PHE A 36 -2.18 8.36 15.52
C PHE A 36 -2.57 7.68 16.83
N GLU A 37 -1.63 6.99 17.49
CA GLU A 37 -1.85 6.33 18.78
C GLU A 37 -2.15 7.33 19.91
N ALA A 38 -1.60 8.54 19.84
CA ALA A 38 -1.85 9.61 20.80
C ALA A 38 -3.26 10.22 20.71
N LEU A 39 -3.99 9.98 19.60
CA LEU A 39 -5.34 10.49 19.43
C LEU A 39 -6.36 9.77 20.35
N PRO A 40 -7.41 10.47 20.79
CA PRO A 40 -8.57 9.82 21.41
C PRO A 40 -9.22 8.78 20.49
N ASP A 41 -9.81 7.73 21.06
CA ASP A 41 -10.39 6.61 20.30
C ASP A 41 -11.48 7.03 19.30
N TRP A 42 -12.26 8.07 19.64
CA TRP A 42 -13.28 8.61 18.75
C TRP A 42 -12.66 9.24 17.49
N GLU A 43 -11.51 9.89 17.62
CA GLU A 43 -10.82 10.58 16.53
C GLU A 43 -10.10 9.57 15.63
N LYS A 44 -9.49 8.52 16.22
CA LYS A 44 -8.96 7.37 15.46
C LYS A 44 -10.04 6.73 14.59
N THR A 45 -11.23 6.53 15.15
CA THR A 45 -12.36 5.93 14.43
C THR A 45 -12.87 6.84 13.31
N GLN A 46 -12.91 8.16 13.54
CA GLN A 46 -13.28 9.14 12.53
C GLN A 46 -12.27 9.17 11.36
N LEU A 47 -10.97 9.14 11.66
CA LEU A 47 -9.92 9.11 10.65
C LEU A 47 -9.99 7.83 9.82
N LEU A 48 -10.16 6.67 10.47
CA LEU A 48 -10.35 5.38 9.79
C LEU A 48 -11.54 5.42 8.83
N THR A 49 -12.69 5.91 9.30
CA THR A 49 -13.91 6.04 8.47
C THR A 49 -13.66 6.96 7.28
N SER A 50 -12.95 8.07 7.49
CA SER A 50 -12.62 9.02 6.42
C SER A 50 -11.71 8.38 5.36
N MET A 51 -10.68 7.64 5.78
CA MET A 51 -9.81 6.89 4.87
C MET A 51 -10.57 5.83 4.07
N GLN A 52 -11.46 5.07 4.73
CA GLN A 52 -12.30 4.07 4.07
C GLN A 52 -13.20 4.71 3.00
N ARG A 53 -13.78 5.87 3.28
CA ARG A 53 -14.59 6.60 2.30
C ARG A 53 -13.77 7.10 1.12
N VAL A 54 -12.56 7.61 1.36
CA VAL A 54 -11.65 8.00 0.28
C VAL A 54 -11.28 6.78 -0.57
N ALA A 55 -10.90 5.66 0.04
CA ALA A 55 -10.60 4.41 -0.67
C ALA A 55 -11.79 3.94 -1.51
N PHE A 56 -13.01 4.01 -0.96
CA PHE A 56 -14.23 3.69 -1.70
C PHE A 56 -14.45 4.63 -2.89
N MET A 57 -14.23 5.94 -2.71
CA MET A 57 -14.33 6.93 -3.81
C MET A 57 -13.26 6.74 -4.90
N MET A 58 -12.10 6.17 -4.55
CA MET A 58 -11.06 5.83 -5.52
C MET A 58 -11.40 4.57 -6.35
N ASP A 59 -12.58 3.96 -6.15
CA ASP A 59 -12.96 2.67 -6.74
C ASP A 59 -11.91 1.59 -6.39
N ALA A 60 -11.36 1.62 -5.15
CA ALA A 60 -10.34 0.68 -4.66
C ALA A 60 -10.76 -0.79 -4.65
N GLU A 61 -12.03 -1.08 -4.94
CA GLU A 61 -12.49 -2.43 -5.27
C GLU A 61 -12.03 -2.89 -6.67
N LYS A 62 -11.46 -2.00 -7.49
CA LYS A 62 -10.93 -2.25 -8.86
C LYS A 62 -9.54 -1.65 -9.14
N ILE A 63 -8.82 -1.09 -8.17
CA ILE A 63 -7.55 -0.43 -8.45
C ILE A 63 -6.45 -1.46 -8.75
N ASP A 64 -6.07 -1.51 -10.03
CA ASP A 64 -4.77 -1.95 -10.52
C ASP A 64 -3.69 -1.05 -9.89
N ALA A 65 -3.15 -1.49 -8.76
CA ALA A 65 -2.24 -0.73 -7.90
C ALA A 65 -0.83 -0.64 -8.52
N ALA A 66 -0.68 0.16 -9.58
CA ALA A 66 0.62 0.64 -10.01
C ALA A 66 1.05 1.79 -9.07
N PRO A 67 2.26 1.74 -8.47
CA PRO A 67 2.70 2.74 -7.52
C PRO A 67 3.03 4.05 -8.25
N ILE A 68 2.26 5.11 -8.01
CA ILE A 68 2.70 6.48 -8.30
C ILE A 68 3.48 6.95 -7.07
N LEU A 69 4.79 6.71 -7.11
CA LEU A 69 5.73 7.30 -6.17
C LEU A 69 6.75 8.11 -6.99
N ASP A 70 6.39 9.37 -7.29
CA ASP A 70 7.35 10.36 -7.78
C ASP A 70 8.13 10.91 -6.58
N LEU A 71 9.12 10.14 -6.13
CA LEU A 71 10.17 10.70 -5.29
C LEU A 71 11.10 11.46 -6.21
N ARG A 72 11.03 12.80 -6.14
CA ARG A 72 12.03 13.74 -6.65
C ARG A 72 13.41 13.08 -6.72
N SER A 73 13.86 12.83 -7.94
CA SER A 73 15.27 12.60 -8.21
C SER A 73 15.98 13.93 -7.96
N ASP A 74 16.63 14.06 -6.80
CA ASP A 74 17.67 15.06 -6.62
C ASP A 74 18.96 14.51 -7.25
N PRO A 75 19.48 15.09 -8.34
CA PRO A 75 20.60 14.53 -9.06
C PRO A 75 21.92 15.09 -8.51
N THR A 76 22.23 14.93 -7.23
CA THR A 76 23.57 15.24 -6.71
C THR A 76 23.96 14.50 -5.43
N ARG A 77 24.33 13.21 -5.52
CA ARG A 77 25.62 12.68 -5.01
C ARG A 77 25.84 11.21 -5.37
#